data_AF-A0A0S4RFT7-F1
#
_entry.id   AF-A0A0S4RFT7-F1
#
_cell.length_a   1.000
_cell.length_b   1.000
_cell.length_c   1.000
_cell.angle_alpha   90.00
_cell.angle_beta   90.00
_cell.angle_gamma   90.00
#
_symmetry.space_group_name_H-M   'P 1'
#
loop_
_entity.id
_entity.type
_entity.pdbx_description
1 polymer ?
#
loop_
_entity_poly.entity_id
_entity_poly.type
_entity_poly.pdbx_seq_one_letter_code
_entity_poly.pdbx_strand_id
1 'polypeptide(L)'
;MASSTIDSRVFGVLFASKEMNKIFSDENRTQKWLDTEAALARAQAKLGIITEQRAEQITKFAKAELLNLDEIGEGYKSSITIVPLLRVC
;
A
#
# COMPACT_ATOMS: atom_id res chain seq x y z
N MET A 1 8.06 5.62 18.59
CA MET A 1 8.96 6.79 18.76
C MET A 1 9.62 7.04 17.41
N ALA A 2 9.63 8.27 16.90
CA ALA A 2 10.38 8.59 15.69
C ALA A 2 11.87 8.33 15.95
N SER A 3 12.45 7.35 15.26
CA SER A 3 13.88 7.00 15.38
C SER A 3 14.74 7.67 14.30
N SER A 4 14.12 8.09 13.18
CA SER A 4 14.78 8.80 12.09
C SER A 4 14.61 10.30 12.22
N THR A 5 15.61 11.07 11.73
CA THR A 5 15.55 12.53 11.70
C THR A 5 14.50 13.07 10.75
N ILE A 6 14.17 12.34 9.68
CA ILE A 6 13.13 12.72 8.72
C ILE A 6 11.72 12.70 9.33
N ASP A 7 11.50 11.84 10.34
CA ASP A 7 10.22 11.71 11.06
C ASP A 7 10.11 12.72 12.22
N SER A 8 11.16 13.51 12.48
CA SER A 8 11.15 14.51 13.54
C SER A 8 10.22 15.66 13.19
N ARG A 9 9.29 15.97 14.11
CA ARG A 9 8.39 17.13 13.97
C ARG A 9 9.11 18.48 14.01
N VAL A 10 10.32 18.54 14.58
CA VAL A 10 11.10 19.78 14.73
C VAL A 10 12.20 19.87 13.67
N PHE A 11 12.97 18.80 13.49
CA PHE A 11 14.13 18.80 12.60
C PHE A 11 13.85 18.22 11.22
N GLY A 12 12.74 17.50 11.02
CA GLY A 12 12.45 16.80 9.77
C GLY A 12 12.32 17.73 8.57
N VAL A 13 11.88 18.98 8.79
CA VAL A 13 11.80 20.01 7.74
C VAL A 13 13.16 20.35 7.10
N LEU A 14 14.27 20.05 7.78
CA LEU A 14 15.62 20.25 7.25
C LEU A 14 16.06 19.11 6.32
N PHE A 15 15.47 17.93 6.45
CA PHE A 15 15.93 16.70 5.80
C PHE A 15 14.92 16.12 4.80
N ALA A 16 13.66 16.57 4.85
CA ALA A 16 12.60 16.08 4.00
C ALA A 16 11.59 17.17 3.64
N SER A 17 11.19 17.21 2.37
CA SER A 17 10.04 18.01 1.94
C SER A 17 8.73 17.30 2.32
N LYS A 18 7.64 18.08 2.42
CA LYS A 18 6.30 17.51 2.63
C LYS A 18 5.90 16.53 1.52
N GLU A 19 6.32 16.81 0.28
CA GLU A 19 6.05 15.95 -0.87
C GLU A 19 6.78 14.61 -0.75
N MET A 20 8.05 14.64 -0.35
CA MET A 20 8.84 13.43 -0.14
C MET A 20 8.22 12.56 0.96
N ASN A 21 7.84 13.16 2.10
CA ASN A 21 7.16 12.45 3.17
C ASN A 21 5.85 11.79 2.70
N LYS A 22 5.08 12.47 1.85
CA LYS A 22 3.85 11.89 1.28
C LYS A 22 4.13 10.71 0.34
N ILE A 23 5.19 10.78 -0.47
CA ILE A 23 5.56 9.70 -1.39
C ILE A 23 6.02 8.45 -0.64
N PHE A 24 6.78 8.62 0.44
CA PHE A 24 7.35 7.51 1.21
C PHE A 24 6.54 7.13 2.45
N SER A 25 5.33 7.68 2.62
CA SER A 25 4.46 7.30 3.74
C SER A 25 3.95 5.87 3.60
N ASP A 26 3.60 5.25 4.74
CA ASP A 26 3.07 3.89 4.75
C ASP A 26 1.71 3.79 4.04
N GLU A 27 0.88 4.83 4.11
CA GLU A 27 -0.38 4.93 3.36
C GLU A 27 -0.11 4.89 1.86
N ASN A 28 0.84 5.70 1.37
CA ASN A 28 1.14 5.76 -0.05
C ASN A 28 1.80 4.46 -0.52
N ARG A 29 2.70 3.86 0.28
CA ARG A 29 3.29 2.56 -0.05
C ARG A 29 2.22 1.48 -0.19
N THR A 30 1.31 1.39 0.78
CA THR A 30 0.16 0.46 0.75
C THR A 30 -0.71 0.70 -0.48
N GLN A 31 -1.02 1.96 -0.81
CA GLN A 31 -1.79 2.29 -2.00
C GLN A 31 -1.07 1.85 -3.28
N LYS A 32 0.25 2.04 -3.40
CA LYS A 32 1.00 1.65 -4.60
C LYS A 32 1.08 0.13 -4.79
N TRP A 33 1.11 -0.63 -3.70
CA TRP A 33 0.95 -2.08 -3.74
C TRP A 33 -0.43 -2.49 -4.26
N LEU A 34 -1.50 -1.88 -3.74
CA LEU A 34 -2.86 -2.11 -4.23
C LEU A 34 -3.05 -1.70 -5.69
N ASP A 35 -2.46 -0.58 -6.12
CA ASP A 35 -2.48 -0.13 -7.51
C ASP A 35 -1.84 -1.18 -8.44
N THR A 36 -0.77 -1.83 -7.97
CA THR A 36 -0.06 -2.89 -8.69
C THR A 36 -0.94 -4.13 -8.85
N GLU A 37 -1.58 -4.59 -7.78
CA GLU A 37 -2.51 -5.73 -7.82
C GLU A 37 -3.75 -5.45 -8.68
N ALA A 38 -4.30 -4.23 -8.60
CA ALA A 38 -5.40 -3.82 -9.47
C ALA A 38 -4.98 -3.80 -10.95
N ALA A 39 -3.77 -3.33 -11.26
CA ALA A 39 -3.23 -3.37 -12.61
C ALA A 39 -3.02 -4.82 -13.10
N LEU A 40 -2.52 -5.70 -12.24
CA LEU A 40 -2.37 -7.12 -12.52
C LEU A 40 -3.73 -7.77 -12.83
N ALA A 41 -4.75 -7.52 -12.01
CA ALA A 41 -6.10 -8.04 -12.22
C ALA A 41 -6.69 -7.58 -13.57
N ARG A 42 -6.54 -6.29 -13.92
CA ARG A 42 -6.96 -5.77 -15.22
C ARG A 42 -6.21 -6.42 -16.38
N ALA A 43 -4.91 -6.66 -16.24
CA ALA A 43 -4.12 -7.36 -17.26
C ALA A 43 -4.56 -8.82 -17.42
N GLN A 44 -4.81 -9.52 -16.31
CA GLN A 44 -5.32 -10.89 -16.30
C GLN A 44 -6.71 -11.01 -16.93
N ALA A 45 -7.61 -10.04 -16.71
CA ALA A 45 -8.92 -10.01 -17.36
C ALA A 45 -8.80 -9.84 -18.88
N LYS A 46 -7.91 -8.96 -19.36
CA LYS A 46 -7.64 -8.80 -20.81
C LYS A 46 -7.14 -10.08 -21.48
N LEU A 47 -6.46 -10.93 -20.72
CA LEU A 47 -5.96 -12.23 -21.17
C LEU A 47 -6.97 -13.38 -20.96
N GLY A 48 -8.15 -13.10 -20.39
CA GLY A 48 -9.17 -14.11 -20.09
C GLY A 48 -8.84 -15.04 -18.92
N ILE A 49 -7.83 -14.72 -18.10
CA ILE A 49 -7.44 -15.51 -16.92
C ILE A 49 -8.47 -15.37 -15.79
N ILE A 50 -9.01 -14.16 -15.63
CA ILE A 50 -10.15 -13.87 -14.75
C ILE A 50 -11.24 -13.15 -15.53
N THR A 51 -12.45 -13.10 -14.99
CA THR A 51 -13.55 -12.34 -15.62
C THR A 51 -13.34 -10.83 -15.44
N GLU A 52 -13.86 -10.02 -16.37
CA GLU A 52 -13.84 -8.55 -16.27
C GLU A 52 -14.48 -8.06 -14.97
N GLN A 53 -15.63 -8.64 -14.61
CA GLN A 53 -16.31 -8.33 -13.34
C GLN A 53 -15.41 -8.55 -12.11
N ARG A 54 -14.57 -9.61 -12.10
CA ARG A 54 -13.62 -9.83 -10.98
C ARG A 54 -12.54 -8.77 -10.95
N ALA A 55 -11.98 -8.40 -12.10
CA ALA A 55 -10.99 -7.34 -12.18
C ALA A 55 -11.55 -5.96 -11.76
N GLU A 56 -12.81 -5.69 -12.10
CA GLU A 56 -13.53 -4.49 -11.66
C GLU A 56 -13.70 -4.46 -10.14
N GLN A 57 -14.11 -5.57 -9.52
CA GLN A 57 -14.24 -5.66 -8.06
C GLN A 57 -12.89 -5.40 -7.38
N ILE A 58 -11.81 -6.07 -7.83
CA ILE A 58 -10.46 -5.87 -7.28
C ILE A 58 -10.04 -4.40 -7.42
N THR A 59 -10.21 -3.82 -8.62
CA THR A 59 -9.84 -2.42 -8.86
C THR A 59 -10.65 -1.44 -8.01
N LYS A 60 -11.95 -1.73 -7.78
CA LYS A 60 -12.84 -0.88 -6.98
C LYS A 60 -12.43 -0.82 -5.51
N PHE A 61 -11.99 -1.93 -4.95
CA PHE A 61 -11.64 -2.07 -3.53
C PHE A 61 -10.14 -1.95 -3.24
N ALA A 62 -9.29 -1.79 -4.26
CA ALA A 62 -7.86 -1.53 -4.14
C ALA A 62 -7.56 -0.11 -3.61
N LYS A 63 -7.99 0.17 -2.37
CA LYS A 63 -7.83 1.47 -1.71
C LYS A 63 -7.28 1.29 -0.30
N ALA A 64 -6.17 1.95 -0.01
CA ALA A 64 -5.51 1.87 1.29
C ALA A 64 -6.39 2.40 2.43
N GLU A 65 -7.29 3.35 2.14
CA GLU A 65 -8.25 3.89 3.12
C GLU A 65 -9.25 2.85 3.66
N LEU A 66 -9.42 1.73 2.95
CA LEU A 66 -10.30 0.63 3.38
C LEU A 66 -9.59 -0.39 4.27
N LEU A 67 -8.27 -0.24 4.47
CA LEU A 67 -7.45 -1.20 5.21
C LEU A 67 -6.98 -0.62 6.54
N ASN A 68 -6.70 -1.51 7.49
CA ASN A 68 -6.08 -1.17 8.76
C ASN A 68 -4.55 -1.34 8.67
N LEU A 69 -3.81 -0.24 8.61
CA LEU A 69 -2.34 -0.27 8.50
C LEU A 69 -1.65 -0.89 9.72
N ASP A 70 -2.23 -0.75 10.92
CA ASP A 70 -1.67 -1.33 12.14
C ASP A 70 -1.75 -2.87 12.08
N GLU A 71 -2.87 -3.40 11.60
CA GLU A 71 -3.06 -4.85 11.41
C GLU A 71 -2.07 -5.43 10.38
N ILE A 72 -1.86 -4.70 9.28
CA ILE A 72 -0.85 -5.05 8.27
C ILE A 72 0.54 -5.10 8.90
N GLY A 73 0.90 -4.07 9.67
CA GLY A 73 2.18 -3.96 10.38
C GLY A 73 2.43 -5.13 11.34
N GLU A 74 1.41 -5.56 12.09
CA GLU A 74 1.50 -6.73 12.98
C GLU A 74 1.80 -8.03 12.20
N GLY A 75 1.20 -8.20 11.01
CA GLY A 75 1.45 -9.36 10.17
C GLY A 75 2.90 -9.47 9.65
N TYR A 76 3.62 -8.35 9.53
CA TYR A 76 5.04 -8.32 9.13
C TYR A 76 6.01 -8.90 10.16
N LYS A 77 5.56 -9.20 11.39
CA LYS A 77 6.38 -9.99 12.34
C LYS A 77 6.67 -11.40 11.83
N SER A 78 5.87 -11.90 10.89
CA SER A 78 5.96 -13.26 10.35
C SER A 78 6.25 -13.33 8.84
N SER A 79 6.47 -12.18 8.19
CA SER A 79 6.65 -12.10 6.73
C SER A 79 7.52 -10.91 6.35
N ILE A 80 8.14 -10.97 5.17
CA ILE A 80 8.93 -9.87 4.58
C ILE A 80 8.36 -9.39 3.24
N THR A 81 7.24 -9.97 2.78
CA THR A 81 6.64 -9.72 1.46
C THR A 81 5.28 -9.02 1.58
N ILE A 82 4.60 -8.76 0.48
CA ILE A 82 3.25 -8.15 0.44
C ILE A 82 2.14 -9.00 1.11
N VAL A 83 2.41 -10.26 1.48
CA VAL A 83 1.40 -11.21 1.97
C VAL A 83 0.54 -10.70 3.14
N PRO A 84 1.07 -10.03 4.18
CA PRO A 84 0.24 -9.48 5.26
C PRO A 84 -0.83 -8.51 4.76
N LEU A 85 -0.49 -7.67 3.77
CA LEU A 85 -1.45 -6.75 3.15
C LEU A 85 -2.57 -7.52 2.44
N LEU A 86 -2.24 -8.55 1.67
CA LEU A 86 -3.24 -9.31 0.90
C LEU A 86 -4.21 -10.09 1.78
N ARG A 87 -3.86 -10.38 3.03
CA ARG A 87 -4.73 -11.11 3.98
C ARG A 87 -5.84 -10.24 4.58
N VAL A 88 -5.66 -8.92 4.59
CA VAL A 88 -6.62 -7.97 5.19
C VAL A 88 -7.46 -7.26 4.13
N CYS A 89 -7.25 -7.57 2.85
CA CYS A 89 -8.02 -7.04 1.71
C CYS A 89 -9.31 -7.83 1.47
#